data_AF-A0A932R2Z1-F1
#
_entry.id   AF-A0A932R2Z1-F1
#
_cell.length_a   1.000
_cell.length_b   1.000
_cell.length_c   1.000
_cell.angle_alpha   90.00
_cell.angle_beta   90.00
_cell.angle_gamma   90.00
#
_symmetry.space_group_name_H-M   'P 1'
#
loop_
_entity.id
_entity.type
_entity.pdbx_description
1 polymer ?
#
loop_
_entity_poly.entity_id
_entity_poly.type
_entity_poly.pdbx_seq_one_letter_code
_entity_poly.pdbx_strand_id
1 'polypeptide(L)' 'MRISGITVADNKRLETALTAVYGIGRKLSQKILDELSILHGKKASELTPDQENFLRKRVESEKIEG' A
#
# COMPACT_ATOMS: atom_id res chain seq x y z
N MET A 1 1.69 1.42 -9.76
CA MET A 1 1.80 2.48 -8.71
C MET A 1 3.25 2.61 -8.18
N ARG A 2 3.78 3.80 -7.85
CA ARG A 2 5.10 3.97 -7.17
C ARG A 2 4.94 4.60 -5.79
N ILE A 3 5.45 3.95 -4.74
CA ILE A 3 5.35 4.39 -3.34
C ILE A 3 6.74 4.34 -2.69
N SER A 4 7.16 5.43 -2.05
CA SER A 4 8.44 5.53 -1.32
C SER A 4 9.67 5.09 -2.12
N GLY A 5 9.66 5.32 -3.43
CA GLY A 5 10.72 4.95 -4.37
C GLY A 5 10.60 3.55 -4.97
N ILE A 6 9.70 2.70 -4.46
CA ILE A 6 9.49 1.31 -4.90
C ILE A 6 8.26 1.20 -5.81
N THR A 7 8.40 0.41 -6.87
CA THR A 7 7.30 0.11 -7.79
C THR A 7 6.45 -1.02 -7.20
N VAL A 8 5.20 -0.70 -6.89
CA VAL A 8 4.21 -1.65 -6.38
C VAL A 8 3.59 -2.38 -7.58
N ALA A 9 3.63 -3.71 -7.55
CA ALA A 9 3.15 -4.53 -8.66
C ALA A 9 1.61 -4.48 -8.75
N ASP A 10 1.09 -4.01 -9.88
CA ASP A 10 -0.35 -3.81 -10.04
C ASP A 10 -1.14 -5.11 -10.24
N ASN A 11 -0.48 -6.17 -10.70
CA ASN A 11 -1.07 -7.50 -10.88
C ASN A 11 -1.23 -8.31 -9.58
N LYS A 12 -0.62 -7.86 -8.46
CA LYS A 12 -0.66 -8.56 -7.17
C LYS A 12 -1.75 -8.00 -6.28
N ARG A 13 -2.20 -8.81 -5.31
CA ARG A 13 -3.05 -8.36 -4.20
C ARG A 13 -2.33 -7.27 -3.43
N LEU A 14 -3.05 -6.23 -3.02
CA LEU A 14 -2.49 -5.10 -2.30
C LEU A 14 -1.75 -5.51 -1.03
N GLU A 15 -2.28 -6.49 -0.29
CA GLU A 15 -1.64 -7.00 0.93
C GLU A 15 -0.21 -7.53 0.70
N THR A 16 0.07 -8.06 -0.49
CA THR A 16 1.38 -8.59 -0.88
C THR A 16 2.18 -7.56 -1.67
N ALA A 17 1.51 -6.70 -2.43
CA ALA A 17 2.18 -5.68 -3.21
C ALA A 17 2.84 -4.63 -2.31
N LEU A 18 2.20 -4.29 -1.18
CA LEU A 18 2.71 -3.33 -0.22
C LEU A 18 3.90 -3.86 0.60
N THR A 19 4.04 -5.18 0.75
CA THR A 19 5.22 -5.76 1.40
C THR A 19 6.50 -5.64 0.58
N ALA A 20 6.40 -5.17 -0.66
CA ALA A 20 7.59 -4.77 -1.43
C ALA A 20 8.26 -3.53 -0.84
N VAL A 21 7.53 -2.71 -0.06
CA VAL A 21 8.07 -1.53 0.59
C VAL A 21 8.84 -1.93 1.86
N TYR A 22 10.11 -1.53 1.95
CA TYR A 22 10.94 -1.81 3.11
C TYR A 22 10.31 -1.22 4.39
N GLY A 23 10.20 -2.05 5.44
CA GLY A 23 9.52 -1.70 6.69
C GLY A 23 8.01 -1.98 6.70
N ILE A 24 7.37 -2.18 5.54
CA ILE A 24 5.94 -2.54 5.48
C ILE A 24 5.80 -4.07 5.49
N GLY A 25 5.48 -4.63 6.66
CA GLY A 25 5.11 -6.04 6.80
C GLY A 25 3.64 -6.31 6.43
N ARG A 26 3.26 -7.59 6.36
CA ARG A 26 1.88 -8.01 6.04
C ARG A 26 0.85 -7.43 7.01
N LYS A 27 1.18 -7.37 8.31
CA LYS A 27 0.31 -6.80 9.36
C LYS A 27 0.06 -5.30 9.14
N LEU A 28 1.12 -4.56 8.82
CA LEU A 28 1.02 -3.12 8.60
C LEU A 28 0.29 -2.81 7.29
N SER A 29 0.56 -3.58 6.24
CA SER A 29 -0.17 -3.50 4.98
C SER A 29 -1.68 -3.71 5.18
N GLN A 30 -2.08 -4.75 5.91
CA GLN A 30 -3.50 -4.98 6.22
C GLN A 30 -4.09 -3.84 7.04
N LYS A 31 -3.38 -3.34 8.05
CA LYS A 31 -3.83 -2.19 8.84
C LYS A 31 -4.09 -0.94 7.98
N ILE A 32 -3.18 -0.60 7.07
CA ILE A 32 -3.32 0.54 6.15
C ILE A 32 -4.53 0.34 5.21
N LEU A 33 -4.74 -0.87 4.71
CA LEU A 33 -5.87 -1.19 3.85
C LEU A 33 -7.20 -1.12 4.61
N ASP A 34 -7.23 -1.58 5.86
CA ASP A 34 -8.39 -1.53 6.75
C ASP A 34 -8.78 -0.08 7.10
N GLU A 35 -7.79 0.76 7.43
CA GLU A 35 -7.96 2.21 7.64
C GLU A 35 -8.58 2.91 6.41
N LEU A 36 -8.30 2.41 5.20
CA LEU A 36 -8.82 2.92 3.94
C LEU A 36 -10.11 2.23 3.49
N SER A 37 -10.62 1.26 4.25
CA SER A 37 -11.73 0.38 3.87
C SER A 37 -11.54 -0.27 2.49
N ILE A 38 -10.30 -0.63 2.17
CA ILE A 38 -9.91 -1.32 0.95
C ILE A 38 -9.80 -2.82 1.23
N LEU A 39 -10.47 -3.63 0.40
CA LEU A 39 -10.34 -5.08 0.47
C LEU A 39 -8.89 -5.52 0.24
N HIS A 40 -8.36 -6.37 1.12
CA HIS A 40 -7.00 -6.93 1.00
C HIS A 40 -6.72 -7.64 -0.34
N GLY A 41 -7.77 -8.25 -0.91
CA GLY A 41 -7.71 -8.96 -2.18
C GLY A 41 -7.78 -8.08 -3.42
N LYS A 42 -8.04 -6.76 -3.29
CA LYS A 42 -8.02 -5.84 -4.44
C LYS A 42 -6.62 -5.76 -5.03
N LYS A 43 -6.58 -5.51 -6.33
CA LYS A 43 -5.34 -5.22 -7.06
C LYS A 43 -5.06 -3.73 -7.05
N ALA A 44 -3.79 -3.33 -7.20
CA ALA A 44 -3.46 -1.91 -7.30
C ALA A 44 -4.09 -1.27 -8.55
N SER A 45 -4.31 -2.02 -9.63
CA SER A 45 -5.04 -1.56 -10.82
C SER A 45 -6.53 -1.23 -10.57
N GLU A 46 -7.13 -1.74 -9.49
CA GLU A 46 -8.55 -1.52 -9.14
C GLU A 46 -8.73 -0.43 -8.08
N LEU A 47 -7.64 0.26 -7.73
CA LEU A 47 -7.69 1.42 -6.85
C LEU A 47 -8.07 2.66 -7.63
N THR A 48 -8.81 3.54 -6.97
CA THR A 48 -9.02 4.88 -7.49
C THR A 48 -7.78 5.74 -7.23
N PRO A 49 -7.57 6.82 -8.03
CA PRO A 49 -6.44 7.72 -7.84
C PRO A 49 -6.37 8.31 -6.41
N ASP A 50 -7.52 8.60 -5.81
CA ASP A 50 -7.64 9.05 -4.42
C ASP A 50 -7.14 8.01 -3.42
N GLN A 51 -7.55 6.75 -3.59
CA GLN A 51 -7.10 5.65 -2.75
C GLN A 51 -5.60 5.44 -2.88
N GLU A 52 -5.04 5.47 -4.10
CA GLU A 52 -3.59 5.39 -4.33
C GLU A 52 -2.83 6.51 -3.62
N ASN A 53 -3.32 7.76 -3.71
CA ASN A 53 -2.67 8.89 -3.05
C ASN A 53 -2.71 8.79 -1.53
N PHE A 54 -3.82 8.33 -0.97
CA PHE A 54 -3.95 8.11 0.48
C PHE A 54 -3.01 7.00 0.96
N LEU A 55 -2.97 5.89 0.22
CA LEU A 55 -2.06 4.77 0.47
C LEU A 55 -0.61 5.21 0.43
N ARG A 56 -0.24 6.00 -0.58
CA ARG A 56 1.11 6.57 -0.70
C ARG A 56 1.45 7.41 0.52
N LYS A 57 0.60 8.39 0.89
CA LYS A 57 0.83 9.25 2.05
C LYS A 57 0.96 8.46 3.35
N ARG A 58 0.09 7.47 3.55
CA ARG A 58 0.09 6.65 4.77
C ARG A 58 1.35 5.79 4.87
N VAL A 59 1.78 5.17 3.77
CA VAL A 59 3.02 4.38 3.71
C VAL A 59 4.26 5.25 3.87
N GLU A 60 4.29 6.45 3.26
CA GLU A 60 5.38 7.41 3.46
C GLU A 60 5.46 7.88 4.92
N SER A 61 4.31 8.07 5.57
CA SER A 61 4.24 8.44 6.99
C SER A 61 4.76 7.34 7.94
N GLU A 62 4.67 6.06 7.58
CA GLU A 62 5.26 4.99 8.39
C GLU A 62 6.76 4.85 8.16
N LYS A 63 7.25 5.17 6.95
CA LYS A 63 8.68 5.08 6.63
C LYS A 63 9.52 6.17 7.29
N ILE A 64 8.94 7.35 7.58
CA ILE A 64 9.66 8.48 8.21
C ILE A 64 9.96 8.27 9.70
N GLU A 65 9.36 7.29 10.36
CA GLU A 65 9.70 6.93 11.75
C GLU A 65 10.91 5.97 11.85
N GLY A 66 11.76 5.90 10.81
CA GLY A 66 12.96 5.07 10.73
C GLY A 66 14.26 5.87 10.75
#